data_AF-Q6X909-F1
#
_entry.id   AF-Q6X909-F1
#
_cell.length_a   1.000
_cell.length_b   1.000
_cell.length_c   1.000
_cell.angle_alpha   90.00
_cell.angle_beta   90.00
_cell.angle_gamma   90.00
#
_symmetry.space_group_name_H-M   'P 1'
#
loop_
_entity.id
_entity.type
_entity.pdbx_description
1 polymer ?
#
loop_
_entity_poly.entity_id
_entity_poly.type
_entity_poly.pdbx_seq_one_letter_code
_entity_poly.pdbx_strand_id
1 'polypeptide(L)'
;MKKQKHDGGFVAMSVGAGLLIVLVMASLAARYMGDYLKSREWQVVAMQTNRFTQAVSSYVGKFYPTVLASATTTTPAVVTTQMLKNTGLLPASFSETNSYGQQYQAMIVRNQQNQELLQGMVVSRGGHAMPFTALSQISKDITAGFGGYVEDGQTAVGAMRSWRIPLSSYGTSTGRGHLAVMLSTDDLSGAREDGDRLYRFQVNGRPDLNKMHTAIDMGGNNLNSVGTVTASNVAGQNGNFGVSLVSNGPITAGGDIRSTGGWIVTRSGKGWMDETHGGGLYMSDNDWLRILNNKGFYTGGEIRGGKIRSDGDVSAGGILTLDKINVASTACPVNGAISRDTAGATLSCQIRYLGVGSKQIHYTALRHRAECECAVHRHSCLLQLDTSIFCSSRGAPEGLQCRERLVCHEYPLRRFSNRIDCFRNMPESAGCRALIHNPAPGKFKQVTEIVPPDS
;
A
#
# COMPACT_ATOMS: atom_id res chain seq x y z
N MET A 1 -50.95 -103.31 60.55
CA MET A 1 -50.77 -101.86 60.80
C MET A 1 -49.29 -101.61 61.08
N LYS A 2 -48.60 -100.75 60.31
CA LYS A 2 -47.21 -100.34 60.60
C LYS A 2 -47.22 -98.94 61.23
N LYS A 3 -46.51 -98.77 62.35
CA LYS A 3 -46.49 -97.55 63.15
C LYS A 3 -45.35 -96.64 62.65
N GLN A 4 -45.65 -95.46 62.12
CA GLN A 4 -44.63 -94.47 61.78
C GLN A 4 -44.01 -93.90 63.06
N LYS A 5 -42.67 -93.78 63.10
CA LYS A 5 -41.94 -92.96 64.08
C LYS A 5 -41.71 -91.57 63.49
N HIS A 6 -41.55 -90.60 64.38
CA HIS A 6 -41.55 -89.16 64.05
C HIS A 6 -40.11 -88.64 63.99
N ASP A 7 -39.58 -88.39 62.79
CA ASP A 7 -38.21 -87.88 62.59
C ASP A 7 -38.11 -86.35 62.74
N GLY A 8 -38.63 -85.82 63.85
CA GLY A 8 -38.66 -84.37 64.12
C GLY A 8 -37.28 -83.73 64.38
N GLY A 9 -36.29 -84.52 64.82
CA GLY A 9 -34.99 -84.00 65.26
C GLY A 9 -34.09 -83.49 64.14
N PHE A 10 -34.03 -84.18 62.99
CA PHE A 10 -33.10 -83.84 61.90
C PHE A 10 -33.58 -82.64 61.07
N VAL A 11 -34.89 -82.47 60.93
CA VAL A 11 -35.50 -81.31 60.25
C VAL A 11 -35.28 -80.03 61.05
N ALA A 12 -35.46 -80.04 62.37
CA ALA A 12 -35.21 -78.87 63.21
C ALA A 12 -33.74 -78.41 63.16
N MET A 13 -32.79 -79.36 63.17
CA MET A 13 -31.36 -79.05 63.13
C MET A 13 -30.90 -78.50 61.78
N SER A 14 -31.40 -79.05 60.68
CA SER A 14 -31.09 -78.59 59.32
C SER A 14 -31.71 -77.23 58.99
N VAL A 15 -32.97 -76.99 59.40
CA VAL A 15 -33.60 -75.67 59.28
C VAL A 15 -32.85 -74.63 60.12
N GLY A 16 -32.44 -74.97 61.35
CA GLY A 16 -31.62 -74.10 62.20
C GLY A 16 -30.27 -73.72 61.57
N ALA A 17 -29.54 -74.70 61.02
CA ALA A 17 -28.28 -74.46 60.33
C ALA A 17 -28.46 -73.59 59.06
N GLY A 18 -29.51 -73.84 58.27
CA GLY A 18 -29.84 -73.02 57.10
C GLY A 18 -30.16 -71.56 57.45
N LEU A 19 -30.94 -71.34 58.51
CA LEU A 19 -31.26 -70.01 59.02
C LEU A 19 -30.01 -69.27 59.51
N LEU A 20 -29.09 -69.95 60.20
CA LEU A 20 -27.81 -69.36 60.62
C LEU A 20 -26.96 -68.94 59.42
N ILE A 21 -26.89 -69.75 58.36
CA ILE A 21 -26.15 -69.39 57.12
C ILE A 21 -26.80 -68.17 56.45
N VAL A 22 -28.13 -68.10 56.36
CA VAL A 22 -28.83 -66.94 55.80
C VAL A 22 -28.60 -65.67 56.63
N LEU A 23 -28.59 -65.77 57.97
CA LEU A 23 -28.29 -64.64 58.86
C LEU A 23 -26.83 -64.16 58.71
N VAL A 24 -25.87 -65.08 58.56
CA VAL A 24 -24.47 -64.74 58.27
C VAL A 24 -24.36 -64.04 56.92
N MET A 25 -24.98 -64.57 55.86
CA MET A 25 -24.97 -63.97 54.52
C MET A 25 -25.67 -62.61 54.48
N ALA A 26 -26.78 -62.44 55.20
CA ALA A 26 -27.46 -61.14 55.34
C ALA A 26 -26.57 -60.12 56.07
N SER A 27 -25.82 -60.55 57.11
CA SER A 27 -24.88 -59.67 57.81
C SER A 27 -23.68 -59.27 56.94
N LEU A 28 -23.20 -60.17 56.07
CA LEU A 28 -22.15 -59.90 55.09
C LEU A 28 -22.64 -58.96 53.98
N ALA A 29 -23.86 -59.18 53.47
CA ALA A 29 -24.50 -58.31 52.49
C ALA A 29 -24.78 -56.91 53.04
N ALA A 30 -25.18 -56.79 54.31
CA ALA A 30 -25.36 -55.49 54.98
C ALA A 30 -24.03 -54.74 55.14
N ARG A 31 -22.93 -55.43 55.49
CA ARG A 31 -21.58 -54.84 55.52
C ARG A 31 -21.14 -54.38 54.13
N TYR A 32 -21.26 -55.25 53.12
CA TYR A 32 -20.92 -54.95 51.73
C TYR A 32 -21.73 -53.76 51.18
N MET A 33 -23.03 -53.69 51.45
CA MET A 33 -23.87 -52.55 51.06
C MET A 33 -23.45 -51.27 51.80
N GLY A 34 -23.11 -51.35 53.08
CA GLY A 34 -22.60 -50.22 53.85
C GLY A 34 -21.27 -49.66 53.30
N ASP A 35 -20.35 -50.55 52.92
CA ASP A 35 -19.06 -50.16 52.33
C ASP A 35 -19.21 -49.69 50.87
N TYR A 36 -20.17 -50.23 50.12
CA TYR A 36 -20.56 -49.73 48.80
C TYR A 36 -21.13 -48.30 48.86
N LEU A 37 -22.04 -48.03 49.81
CA LEU A 37 -22.63 -46.70 50.00
C LEU A 37 -21.57 -45.67 50.41
N LYS A 38 -20.64 -46.02 51.32
CA LYS A 38 -19.48 -45.16 51.64
C LYS A 38 -18.58 -44.91 50.43
N SER A 39 -18.32 -45.94 49.62
CA SER A 39 -17.53 -45.78 48.40
C SER A 39 -18.19 -44.82 47.40
N ARG A 40 -19.54 -44.82 47.31
CA ARG A 40 -20.30 -43.84 46.52
C ARG A 40 -20.23 -42.43 47.11
N GLU A 41 -20.32 -42.29 48.42
CA GLU A 41 -20.13 -41.01 49.10
C GLU A 41 -18.74 -40.41 48.79
N TRP A 42 -17.69 -41.23 48.90
CA TRP A 42 -16.31 -40.83 48.59
C TRP A 42 -16.13 -40.42 47.13
N GLN A 43 -16.77 -41.11 46.17
CA GLN A 43 -16.79 -40.69 44.76
C GLN A 43 -17.45 -39.32 44.56
N VAL A 44 -18.52 -39.00 45.31
CA VAL A 44 -19.16 -37.68 45.27
C VAL A 44 -18.24 -36.60 45.85
N VAL A 45 -17.55 -36.88 46.97
CA VAL A 45 -16.57 -35.95 47.54
C VAL A 45 -15.38 -35.72 46.60
N ALA A 46 -14.87 -36.77 45.95
CA ALA A 46 -13.84 -36.65 44.92
C ALA A 46 -14.31 -35.80 43.73
N MET A 47 -15.53 -36.04 43.23
CA MET A 47 -16.12 -35.25 42.15
C MET A 47 -16.31 -33.78 42.53
N GLN A 48 -16.79 -33.49 43.74
CA GLN A 48 -16.92 -32.13 44.26
C GLN A 48 -15.56 -31.43 44.37
N THR A 49 -14.54 -32.15 44.86
CA THR A 49 -13.16 -31.66 44.94
C THR A 49 -12.60 -31.36 43.54
N ASN A 50 -12.82 -32.26 42.56
CA ASN A 50 -12.43 -32.05 41.17
C ASN A 50 -13.09 -30.80 40.57
N ARG A 51 -14.40 -30.59 40.81
CA ARG A 51 -15.12 -29.38 40.33
C ARG A 51 -14.61 -28.09 40.96
N PHE A 52 -14.36 -28.09 42.27
CA PHE A 52 -13.75 -26.94 42.93
C PHE A 52 -12.35 -26.66 42.37
N THR A 53 -11.52 -27.68 42.23
CA THR A 53 -10.14 -27.57 41.74
C THR A 53 -10.07 -27.07 40.29
N GLN A 54 -10.95 -27.57 39.40
CA GLN A 54 -11.11 -27.04 38.03
C GLN A 54 -11.46 -25.54 38.04
N ALA A 55 -12.44 -25.14 38.85
CA ALA A 55 -12.84 -23.74 38.95
C ALA A 55 -11.73 -22.83 39.53
N VAL A 56 -10.89 -23.36 40.45
CA VAL A 56 -9.69 -22.66 40.94
C VAL A 56 -8.68 -22.44 39.82
N SER A 57 -8.32 -23.46 39.03
CA SER A 57 -7.41 -23.28 37.89
C SER A 57 -7.94 -22.25 36.89
N SER A 58 -9.24 -22.30 36.56
CA SER A 58 -9.88 -21.29 35.70
C SER A 58 -9.87 -19.88 36.30
N TYR A 59 -10.05 -19.75 37.63
CA TYR A 59 -9.98 -18.45 38.32
C TYR A 59 -8.56 -17.89 38.27
N VAL A 60 -7.55 -18.70 38.61
CA VAL A 60 -6.16 -18.28 38.61
C VAL A 60 -5.67 -17.94 37.21
N GLY A 61 -6.07 -18.69 36.17
CA GLY A 61 -5.80 -18.32 34.78
C GLY A 61 -6.41 -16.96 34.40
N LYS A 62 -7.71 -16.78 34.67
CA LYS A 62 -8.45 -15.55 34.33
C LYS A 62 -7.95 -14.30 35.07
N PHE A 63 -7.51 -14.44 36.31
CA PHE A 63 -7.07 -13.32 37.16
C PHE A 63 -5.57 -13.36 37.48
N TYR A 64 -4.77 -14.03 36.64
CA TYR A 64 -3.36 -14.35 36.92
C TYR A 64 -2.52 -13.16 37.40
N PRO A 65 -2.55 -11.96 36.77
CA PRO A 65 -1.73 -10.84 37.24
C PRO A 65 -2.12 -10.35 38.64
N THR A 66 -3.41 -10.37 38.97
CA THR A 66 -3.95 -9.98 40.28
C THR A 66 -3.58 -11.01 41.36
N VAL A 67 -3.69 -12.30 41.05
CA VAL A 67 -3.29 -13.38 41.96
C VAL A 67 -1.77 -13.36 42.17
N LEU A 68 -0.98 -13.17 41.11
CA LEU A 68 0.47 -13.05 41.17
C LEU A 68 0.92 -11.84 42.01
N ALA A 69 0.26 -10.70 41.87
CA ALA A 69 0.55 -9.52 42.69
C ALA A 69 0.21 -9.69 44.18
N SER A 70 -0.82 -10.48 44.50
CA SER A 70 -1.28 -10.70 45.88
C SER A 70 -0.59 -11.88 46.60
N ALA A 71 0.04 -12.79 45.88
CA ALA A 71 0.78 -13.92 46.44
C ALA A 71 2.29 -13.65 46.58
N THR A 72 2.93 -14.26 47.59
CA THR A 72 4.39 -14.39 47.70
C THR A 72 4.80 -15.87 47.67
N THR A 73 6.06 -16.20 47.92
CA THR A 73 6.54 -17.59 48.00
C THR A 73 6.12 -18.34 49.28
N THR A 74 5.54 -17.63 50.25
CA THR A 74 5.08 -18.20 51.55
C THR A 74 3.72 -17.66 52.02
N THR A 75 3.29 -16.49 51.53
CA THR A 75 1.98 -15.89 51.83
C THR A 75 1.04 -16.15 50.64
N PRO A 76 -0.03 -16.95 50.81
CA PRO A 76 -0.91 -17.31 49.71
C PRO A 76 -1.92 -16.21 49.36
N ALA A 77 -2.22 -16.09 48.07
CA ALA A 77 -3.51 -15.58 47.64
C ALA A 77 -4.58 -16.68 47.85
N VAL A 78 -5.63 -16.37 48.61
CA VAL A 78 -6.64 -17.37 49.02
C VAL A 78 -7.87 -17.29 48.10
N VAL A 79 -8.18 -18.38 47.41
CA VAL A 79 -9.39 -18.52 46.57
C VAL A 79 -10.42 -19.35 47.33
N THR A 80 -11.63 -18.82 47.49
CA THR A 80 -12.73 -19.43 48.26
C THR A 80 -13.90 -19.84 47.37
N THR A 81 -14.74 -20.76 47.83
CA THR A 81 -15.95 -21.17 47.10
C THR A 81 -16.87 -19.99 46.74
N GLN A 82 -17.04 -19.04 47.67
CA GLN A 82 -17.85 -17.84 47.43
C GLN A 82 -17.26 -16.94 46.34
N MET A 83 -15.93 -16.80 46.27
CA MET A 83 -15.25 -16.04 45.22
C MET A 83 -15.52 -16.67 43.84
N LEU A 84 -15.42 -18.00 43.74
CA LEU A 84 -15.70 -18.75 42.51
C LEU A 84 -17.18 -18.62 42.09
N LYS A 85 -18.13 -18.71 43.04
CA LYS A 85 -19.56 -18.45 42.80
C LYS A 85 -19.80 -17.03 42.26
N ASN A 86 -19.23 -16.00 42.89
CA ASN A 86 -19.38 -14.61 42.48
C ASN A 86 -18.86 -14.34 41.05
N THR A 87 -17.87 -15.11 40.59
CA THR A 87 -17.35 -15.03 39.22
C THR A 87 -18.07 -15.90 38.20
N GLY A 88 -19.06 -16.70 38.62
CA GLY A 88 -19.78 -17.67 37.78
C GLY A 88 -18.99 -18.94 37.42
N LEU A 89 -17.80 -19.13 37.99
CA LEU A 89 -16.96 -20.33 37.77
C LEU A 89 -17.46 -21.55 38.54
N LEU A 90 -18.25 -21.33 39.60
CA LEU A 90 -19.09 -22.36 40.22
C LEU A 90 -20.55 -21.90 40.19
N PRO A 91 -21.53 -22.81 40.01
CA PRO A 91 -22.93 -22.45 40.10
C PRO A 91 -23.28 -22.03 41.53
N ALA A 92 -24.24 -21.11 41.68
CA ALA A 92 -24.67 -20.61 42.99
C ALA A 92 -25.12 -21.72 43.96
N SER A 93 -25.66 -22.81 43.43
CA SER A 93 -26.09 -24.03 44.14
C SER A 93 -24.95 -24.96 44.57
N PHE A 94 -23.69 -24.68 44.25
CA PHE A 94 -22.56 -25.52 44.68
C PHE A 94 -22.40 -25.47 46.21
N SER A 95 -22.43 -26.66 46.85
CA SER A 95 -22.23 -26.77 48.29
C SER A 95 -20.81 -26.37 48.68
N GLU A 96 -20.67 -25.52 49.69
CA GLU A 96 -19.37 -25.04 50.16
C GLU A 96 -18.63 -26.07 51.00
N THR A 97 -19.39 -26.98 51.61
CA THR A 97 -18.89 -28.12 52.37
C THR A 97 -19.09 -29.44 51.63
N ASN A 98 -18.24 -30.41 51.95
CA ASN A 98 -18.47 -31.82 51.64
C ASN A 98 -19.37 -32.51 52.69
N SER A 99 -19.63 -33.81 52.52
CA SER A 99 -20.46 -34.61 53.44
C SER A 99 -19.91 -34.68 54.88
N TYR A 100 -18.61 -34.44 55.07
CA TYR A 100 -17.95 -34.35 56.38
C TYR A 100 -18.00 -32.94 56.98
N GLY A 101 -18.71 -32.00 56.36
CA GLY A 101 -18.81 -30.61 56.80
C GLY A 101 -17.56 -29.77 56.55
N GLN A 102 -16.60 -30.27 55.78
CA GLN A 102 -15.34 -29.56 55.52
C GLN A 102 -15.47 -28.62 54.32
N GLN A 103 -15.06 -27.36 54.46
CA GLN A 103 -15.07 -26.33 53.42
C GLN A 103 -13.84 -26.41 52.51
N TYR A 104 -13.99 -26.09 51.23
CA TYR A 104 -12.87 -26.02 50.27
C TYR A 104 -12.28 -24.60 50.15
N GLN A 105 -10.95 -24.52 50.12
CA GLN A 105 -10.18 -23.32 49.82
C GLN A 105 -8.95 -23.68 48.98
N ALA A 106 -8.43 -22.75 48.20
CA ALA A 106 -7.13 -22.90 47.53
C ALA A 106 -6.15 -21.82 47.98
N MET A 107 -4.93 -22.25 48.28
CA MET A 107 -3.80 -21.41 48.67
C MET A 107 -2.85 -21.32 47.48
N ILE A 108 -2.76 -20.16 46.84
CA ILE A 108 -1.94 -19.94 45.64
C ILE A 108 -0.71 -19.13 46.03
N VAL A 109 0.49 -19.68 45.82
CA VAL A 109 1.79 -19.06 46.13
C VAL A 109 2.64 -18.93 44.87
N ARG A 110 3.66 -18.08 44.90
CA ARG A 110 4.70 -18.05 43.88
C ARG A 110 5.58 -19.29 44.00
N ASN A 111 5.97 -19.87 42.87
CA ASN A 111 6.96 -20.94 42.84
C ASN A 111 8.32 -20.40 43.33
N GLN A 112 9.05 -21.23 44.08
CA GLN A 112 10.28 -20.80 44.76
C GLN A 112 11.47 -20.66 43.80
N GLN A 113 11.47 -21.38 42.68
CA GLN A 113 12.54 -21.36 41.67
C GLN A 113 12.28 -20.28 40.61
N ASN A 114 11.02 -20.09 40.21
CA ASN A 114 10.59 -19.01 39.33
C ASN A 114 9.39 -18.27 39.93
N GLN A 115 9.65 -17.07 40.46
CA GLN A 115 8.63 -16.26 41.14
C GLN A 115 7.59 -15.62 40.20
N GLU A 116 7.75 -15.72 38.88
CA GLU A 116 6.74 -15.32 37.90
C GLU A 116 5.65 -16.39 37.70
N LEU A 117 5.92 -17.63 38.14
CA LEU A 117 4.99 -18.74 38.08
C LEU A 117 4.27 -18.94 39.41
N LEU A 118 2.97 -19.22 39.33
CA LEU A 118 2.12 -19.60 40.46
C LEU A 118 2.06 -21.13 40.62
N GLN A 119 1.97 -21.60 41.84
CA GLN A 119 1.66 -22.99 42.23
C GLN A 119 0.60 -22.98 43.34
N GLY A 120 -0.17 -24.06 43.48
CA GLY A 120 -1.35 -24.06 44.35
C GLY A 120 -1.51 -25.30 45.24
N MET A 121 -2.21 -25.11 46.35
CA MET A 121 -2.69 -26.18 47.20
C MET A 121 -4.18 -25.96 47.48
N VAL A 122 -5.04 -26.73 46.80
CA VAL A 122 -6.44 -26.89 47.20
C VAL A 122 -6.48 -27.74 48.46
N VAL A 123 -7.38 -27.40 49.39
CA VAL A 123 -7.37 -27.99 50.72
C VAL A 123 -8.77 -27.91 51.34
N SER A 124 -9.18 -28.94 52.07
CA SER A 124 -10.43 -28.90 52.85
C SER A 124 -10.18 -28.55 54.33
N ARG A 125 -11.16 -27.93 55.00
CA ARG A 125 -11.02 -27.38 56.38
C ARG A 125 -12.28 -27.43 57.22
N GLY A 126 -12.11 -27.48 58.53
CA GLY A 126 -13.22 -27.51 59.48
C GLY A 126 -13.99 -28.84 59.41
N GLY A 127 -15.21 -28.88 59.92
CA GLY A 127 -16.01 -30.12 59.91
C GLY A 127 -15.36 -31.26 60.71
N HIS A 128 -15.63 -32.50 60.30
CA HIS A 128 -15.13 -33.71 60.96
C HIS A 128 -13.98 -34.35 60.20
N ALA A 129 -13.02 -34.92 60.93
CA ALA A 129 -11.88 -35.64 60.35
C ALA A 129 -12.33 -36.89 59.58
N MET A 130 -11.92 -37.01 58.31
CA MET A 130 -12.13 -38.23 57.52
C MET A 130 -11.19 -39.35 57.99
N PRO A 131 -11.65 -40.62 58.01
CA PRO A 131 -10.78 -41.76 58.28
C PRO A 131 -9.78 -41.97 57.13
N PHE A 132 -8.61 -42.55 57.44
CA PHE A 132 -7.53 -42.78 56.46
C PHE A 132 -7.99 -43.55 55.21
N THR A 133 -8.94 -44.49 55.35
CA THR A 133 -9.51 -45.24 54.22
C THR A 133 -10.27 -44.34 53.24
N ALA A 134 -11.06 -43.39 53.74
CA ALA A 134 -11.74 -42.39 52.93
C ALA A 134 -10.73 -41.48 52.23
N LEU A 135 -9.79 -40.92 52.99
CA LEU A 135 -8.73 -40.05 52.46
C LEU A 135 -7.94 -40.72 51.34
N SER A 136 -7.48 -41.96 51.55
CA SER A 136 -6.68 -42.73 50.60
C SER A 136 -7.46 -43.11 49.34
N GLN A 137 -8.79 -43.27 49.42
CA GLN A 137 -9.62 -43.54 48.24
C GLN A 137 -9.93 -42.25 47.49
N ILE A 138 -10.46 -41.22 48.16
CA ILE A 138 -10.80 -39.92 47.57
C ILE A 138 -9.58 -39.32 46.86
N SER A 139 -8.40 -39.40 47.46
CA SER A 139 -7.16 -38.87 46.86
C SER A 139 -6.78 -39.52 45.53
N LYS A 140 -7.16 -40.79 45.30
CA LYS A 140 -6.91 -41.49 44.02
C LYS A 140 -7.96 -41.16 42.96
N ASP A 141 -9.17 -40.81 43.40
CA ASP A 141 -10.31 -40.49 42.54
C ASP A 141 -10.33 -38.99 42.14
N ILE A 142 -9.41 -38.18 42.68
CA ILE A 142 -9.14 -36.81 42.26
C ILE A 142 -8.26 -36.82 40.98
N THR A 143 -8.75 -36.16 39.94
CA THR A 143 -8.17 -36.12 38.59
C THR A 143 -7.89 -34.69 38.09
N ALA A 144 -8.43 -33.67 38.76
CA ALA A 144 -8.03 -32.29 38.53
C ALA A 144 -6.88 -31.94 39.49
N GLY A 145 -5.65 -31.85 38.98
CA GLY A 145 -4.45 -31.72 39.80
C GLY A 145 -4.04 -33.02 40.51
N PHE A 146 -3.01 -32.94 41.34
CA PHE A 146 -2.44 -34.11 42.03
C PHE A 146 -3.13 -34.33 43.39
N GLY A 147 -4.05 -35.31 43.45
CA GLY A 147 -4.81 -35.64 44.65
C GLY A 147 -3.97 -36.12 45.85
N GLY A 148 -4.43 -35.79 47.06
CA GLY A 148 -3.76 -36.09 48.32
C GLY A 148 -4.60 -35.77 49.57
N TYR A 149 -3.98 -35.91 50.74
CA TYR A 149 -4.64 -35.81 52.04
C TYR A 149 -3.71 -35.31 53.14
N VAL A 150 -4.28 -34.94 54.28
CA VAL A 150 -3.60 -34.43 55.47
C VAL A 150 -4.07 -35.22 56.70
N GLU A 151 -3.21 -36.09 57.21
CA GLU A 151 -3.51 -37.01 58.33
C GLU A 151 -3.07 -36.47 59.70
N ASP A 152 -1.95 -35.74 59.72
CA ASP A 152 -1.32 -35.12 60.91
C ASP A 152 -1.81 -33.68 61.18
N GLY A 153 -2.42 -33.05 60.17
CA GLY A 153 -2.90 -31.66 60.20
C GLY A 153 -1.90 -30.62 59.69
N GLN A 154 -0.70 -31.05 59.30
CA GLN A 154 0.45 -30.19 58.97
C GLN A 154 1.09 -30.54 57.62
N THR A 155 1.03 -31.80 57.18
CA THR A 155 1.69 -32.30 55.97
C THR A 155 0.66 -32.80 54.97
N ALA A 156 0.64 -32.23 53.78
CA ALA A 156 -0.09 -32.78 52.65
C ALA A 156 0.72 -33.93 52.02
N VAL A 157 0.07 -35.07 51.83
CA VAL A 157 0.65 -36.31 51.30
C VAL A 157 -0.17 -36.74 50.09
N GLY A 158 0.49 -36.93 48.95
CA GLY A 158 -0.14 -37.37 47.71
C GLY A 158 -0.75 -38.76 47.79
N ALA A 159 -1.67 -39.04 46.85
CA ALA A 159 -2.16 -40.39 46.60
C ALA A 159 -0.99 -41.38 46.46
N MET A 160 -1.09 -42.54 47.12
CA MET A 160 -0.03 -43.55 47.21
C MET A 160 1.33 -43.04 47.74
N ARG A 161 1.36 -41.90 48.46
CA ARG A 161 2.58 -41.22 48.95
C ARG A 161 3.53 -40.72 47.85
N SER A 162 2.99 -40.46 46.65
CA SER A 162 3.73 -39.95 45.48
C SER A 162 4.47 -38.61 45.72
N TRP A 163 3.95 -37.76 46.61
CA TRP A 163 4.56 -36.49 47.01
C TRP A 163 4.27 -36.17 48.48
N ARG A 164 5.05 -35.27 49.08
CA ARG A 164 4.88 -34.77 50.45
C ARG A 164 5.29 -33.30 50.53
N ILE A 165 4.40 -32.44 51.02
CA ILE A 165 4.68 -31.00 51.18
C ILE A 165 4.09 -30.51 52.52
N PRO A 166 4.86 -29.79 53.36
CA PRO A 166 4.31 -29.15 54.56
C PRO A 166 3.37 -28.00 54.16
N LEU A 167 2.21 -27.92 54.80
CA LEU A 167 1.19 -26.91 54.53
C LEU A 167 1.66 -25.48 54.88
N SER A 168 2.67 -25.35 55.74
CA SER A 168 3.33 -24.07 56.05
C SER A 168 3.99 -23.43 54.83
N SER A 169 4.43 -24.21 53.82
CA SER A 169 4.91 -23.67 52.53
C SER A 169 3.82 -22.96 51.72
N TYR A 170 2.55 -23.23 52.04
CA TYR A 170 1.38 -22.55 51.50
C TYR A 170 0.73 -21.62 52.54
N GLY A 171 1.46 -21.26 53.61
CA GLY A 171 1.02 -20.34 54.67
C GLY A 171 -0.18 -20.83 55.48
N THR A 172 -0.30 -22.15 55.72
CA THR A 172 -1.62 -22.72 56.05
C THR A 172 -1.58 -24.01 56.90
N SER A 173 -2.73 -24.38 57.51
CA SER A 173 -2.94 -25.65 58.23
C SER A 173 -4.41 -26.07 58.21
N THR A 174 -4.73 -27.37 58.09
CA THR A 174 -6.13 -27.86 57.98
C THR A 174 -6.68 -28.51 59.25
N GLY A 175 -5.82 -29.01 60.13
CA GLY A 175 -6.21 -30.02 61.12
C GLY A 175 -6.24 -31.43 60.52
N ARG A 176 -6.36 -32.44 61.37
CA ARG A 176 -6.26 -33.86 60.98
C ARG A 176 -7.48 -34.32 60.19
N GLY A 177 -7.27 -35.15 59.16
CA GLY A 177 -8.36 -35.82 58.46
C GLY A 177 -8.93 -35.06 57.26
N HIS A 178 -8.10 -34.32 56.51
CA HIS A 178 -8.55 -33.42 55.43
C HIS A 178 -7.98 -33.82 54.07
N LEU A 179 -8.58 -33.31 52.99
CA LEU A 179 -8.14 -33.48 51.62
C LEU A 179 -7.15 -32.36 51.23
N ALA A 180 -6.26 -32.68 50.31
CA ALA A 180 -5.34 -31.74 49.68
C ALA A 180 -5.21 -32.06 48.19
N VAL A 181 -5.03 -31.06 47.34
CA VAL A 181 -4.69 -31.25 45.92
C VAL A 181 -3.62 -30.26 45.55
N MET A 182 -2.46 -30.76 45.11
CA MET A 182 -1.41 -29.91 44.58
C MET A 182 -1.76 -29.52 43.14
N LEU A 183 -1.69 -28.23 42.86
CA LEU A 183 -1.73 -27.64 41.52
C LEU A 183 -0.31 -27.21 41.16
N SER A 184 0.23 -27.83 40.10
CA SER A 184 1.55 -27.48 39.57
C SER A 184 1.54 -26.09 38.92
N THR A 185 2.72 -25.62 38.50
CA THR A 185 2.83 -24.44 37.65
C THR A 185 2.01 -24.58 36.37
N ASP A 186 1.96 -25.79 35.82
CA ASP A 186 1.35 -26.07 34.52
C ASP A 186 -0.18 -26.13 34.64
N ASP A 187 -0.70 -26.66 35.76
CA ASP A 187 -2.14 -26.63 36.09
C ASP A 187 -2.71 -25.20 36.27
N LEU A 188 -1.85 -24.22 36.59
CA LEU A 188 -2.23 -22.82 36.81
C LEU A 188 -1.83 -21.89 35.65
N SER A 189 -0.82 -22.25 34.86
CA SER A 189 -0.37 -21.48 33.68
C SER A 189 -0.99 -21.97 32.39
N GLY A 190 -1.38 -23.25 32.27
CA GLY A 190 -2.13 -23.77 31.12
C GLY A 190 -3.50 -23.10 30.96
N ALA A 191 -4.08 -22.60 32.06
CA ALA A 191 -5.26 -21.74 32.03
C ALA A 191 -5.01 -20.31 31.48
N ARG A 192 -3.77 -19.99 31.06
CA ARG A 192 -3.41 -18.81 30.24
C ARG A 192 -3.38 -19.11 28.74
N GLU A 193 -3.59 -20.36 28.29
CA GLU A 193 -3.56 -20.70 26.85
C GLU A 193 -4.71 -20.10 26.03
N ASP A 194 -5.72 -19.50 26.68
CA ASP A 194 -6.66 -18.59 26.03
C ASP A 194 -6.02 -17.20 25.83
N GLY A 195 -5.48 -16.94 24.63
CA GLY A 195 -5.01 -15.61 24.26
C GLY A 195 -4.52 -15.44 22.83
N ASP A 196 -3.48 -16.19 22.44
CA ASP A 196 -2.67 -15.90 21.24
C ASP A 196 -2.83 -16.94 20.12
N ARG A 197 -4.09 -17.29 19.81
CA ARG A 197 -4.42 -18.21 18.71
C ARG A 197 -5.55 -17.65 17.85
N LEU A 198 -5.21 -17.14 16.66
CA LEU A 198 -6.19 -16.86 15.61
C LEU A 198 -6.67 -18.18 14.96
N TYR A 199 -7.46 -18.96 15.69
CA TYR A 199 -7.99 -20.23 15.22
C TYR A 199 -9.28 -19.99 14.41
N ARG A 200 -9.19 -20.12 13.08
CA ARG A 200 -10.27 -19.79 12.15
C ARG A 200 -10.47 -20.93 11.14
N PHE A 201 -11.54 -21.71 11.34
CA PHE A 201 -12.07 -22.65 10.35
C PHE A 201 -13.50 -22.23 9.97
N GLN A 202 -13.93 -22.54 8.74
CA GLN A 202 -15.28 -22.23 8.28
C GLN A 202 -16.31 -23.02 9.10
N VAL A 203 -17.22 -22.31 9.78
CA VAL A 203 -18.39 -22.91 10.42
C VAL A 203 -19.59 -22.83 9.46
N ASN A 204 -20.01 -23.98 8.95
CA ASN A 204 -21.12 -24.08 8.01
C ASN A 204 -22.45 -23.67 8.67
N GLY A 205 -23.28 -22.91 7.96
CA GLY A 205 -24.56 -22.40 8.47
C GLY A 205 -24.46 -21.31 9.54
N ARG A 206 -23.25 -20.89 9.94
CA ARG A 206 -22.99 -19.90 10.99
C ARG A 206 -22.07 -18.78 10.51
N PRO A 207 -22.56 -17.87 9.63
CA PRO A 207 -21.75 -16.79 9.06
C PRO A 207 -21.29 -15.77 10.11
N ASP A 208 -22.00 -15.68 11.24
CA ASP A 208 -21.62 -14.90 12.42
C ASP A 208 -20.25 -15.34 12.97
N LEU A 209 -20.01 -16.65 13.08
CA LEU A 209 -18.75 -17.20 13.59
C LEU A 209 -17.58 -17.06 12.58
N ASN A 210 -17.90 -16.82 11.30
CA ASN A 210 -16.91 -16.58 10.25
C ASN A 210 -16.56 -15.08 10.10
N LYS A 211 -17.25 -14.18 10.81
CA LYS A 211 -17.03 -12.72 10.73
C LYS A 211 -15.97 -12.26 11.75
N MET A 212 -15.33 -11.12 11.49
CA MET A 212 -14.58 -10.36 12.50
C MET A 212 -15.44 -9.22 13.02
N HIS A 213 -15.53 -9.06 14.35
CA HIS A 213 -16.32 -8.00 14.99
C HIS A 213 -15.46 -6.81 15.48
N THR A 214 -14.14 -6.94 15.37
CA THR A 214 -13.15 -5.89 15.68
C THR A 214 -12.00 -5.96 14.67
N ALA A 215 -11.16 -4.93 14.62
CA ALA A 215 -9.95 -4.94 13.82
C ALA A 215 -8.94 -5.99 14.34
N ILE A 216 -8.15 -6.55 13.43
CA ILE A 216 -6.94 -7.29 13.79
C ILE A 216 -5.77 -6.33 13.56
N ASP A 217 -5.03 -6.02 14.63
CA ASP A 217 -3.71 -5.42 14.48
C ASP A 217 -2.71 -6.55 14.19
N MET A 218 -1.95 -6.41 13.10
CA MET A 218 -0.92 -7.38 12.72
C MET A 218 0.43 -7.10 13.41
N GLY A 219 0.60 -5.99 14.13
CA GLY A 219 1.85 -5.64 14.82
C GLY A 219 3.05 -5.49 13.87
N GLY A 220 2.81 -5.11 12.62
CA GLY A 220 3.82 -5.06 11.55
C GLY A 220 4.12 -6.40 10.85
N ASN A 221 3.39 -7.47 11.19
CA ASN A 221 3.56 -8.79 10.55
C ASN A 221 2.82 -8.91 9.20
N ASN A 222 3.24 -9.90 8.41
CA ASN A 222 2.72 -10.14 7.06
C ASN A 222 1.41 -10.93 7.04
N LEU A 223 0.57 -10.67 6.03
CA LEU A 223 -0.52 -11.54 5.61
C LEU A 223 -0.10 -12.25 4.31
N ASN A 224 0.25 -13.54 4.41
CA ASN A 224 0.75 -14.31 3.28
C ASN A 224 -0.38 -15.05 2.53
N SER A 225 -0.28 -15.12 1.20
CA SER A 225 -1.17 -15.92 0.33
C SER A 225 -2.67 -15.65 0.48
N VAL A 226 -3.05 -14.38 0.74
CA VAL A 226 -4.47 -13.97 0.76
C VAL A 226 -5.04 -14.00 -0.65
N GLY A 227 -6.14 -14.76 -0.86
CA GLY A 227 -6.76 -14.89 -2.19
C GLY A 227 -7.44 -13.62 -2.69
N THR A 228 -8.24 -12.96 -1.85
CA THR A 228 -8.96 -11.72 -2.20
C THR A 228 -9.02 -10.80 -0.99
N VAL A 229 -8.73 -9.51 -1.18
CA VAL A 229 -8.97 -8.45 -0.19
C VAL A 229 -10.05 -7.52 -0.73
N THR A 230 -11.25 -7.60 -0.17
CA THR A 230 -12.35 -6.67 -0.47
C THR A 230 -12.47 -5.66 0.68
N ALA A 231 -12.12 -4.41 0.43
CA ALA A 231 -12.13 -3.34 1.42
C ALA A 231 -12.64 -2.03 0.83
N SER A 232 -13.32 -1.21 1.65
CA SER A 232 -13.77 0.14 1.24
C SER A 232 -12.64 1.17 1.21
N ASN A 233 -11.54 0.91 1.91
CA ASN A 233 -10.33 1.73 1.92
C ASN A 233 -9.10 0.83 2.16
N VAL A 234 -7.98 1.14 1.50
CA VAL A 234 -6.69 0.46 1.68
C VAL A 234 -5.62 1.53 1.85
N ALA A 235 -5.14 1.72 3.09
CA ALA A 235 -4.05 2.63 3.40
C ALA A 235 -2.72 1.86 3.46
N GLY A 236 -1.98 1.84 2.35
CA GLY A 236 -0.67 1.21 2.25
C GLY A 236 0.44 2.23 1.97
N GLN A 237 1.60 2.07 2.59
CA GLN A 237 2.79 2.90 2.32
C GLN A 237 3.51 2.52 1.03
N ASN A 238 3.40 1.25 0.62
CA ASN A 238 3.96 0.73 -0.62
C ASN A 238 2.98 -0.29 -1.22
N GLY A 239 2.89 -0.34 -2.55
CA GLY A 239 2.02 -1.26 -3.28
C GLY A 239 2.68 -1.73 -4.56
N ASN A 240 2.82 -3.05 -4.73
CA ASN A 240 3.39 -3.67 -5.92
C ASN A 240 2.35 -4.59 -6.58
N PHE A 241 1.83 -4.19 -7.74
CA PHE A 241 0.81 -4.93 -8.47
C PHE A 241 1.46 -5.73 -9.61
N GLY A 242 1.56 -7.05 -9.46
CA GLY A 242 2.30 -7.91 -10.40
C GLY A 242 1.68 -8.12 -11.78
N VAL A 243 0.45 -7.66 -12.03
CA VAL A 243 -0.26 -7.82 -13.31
C VAL A 243 -0.86 -6.50 -13.79
N SER A 244 -1.78 -5.92 -13.02
CA SER A 244 -2.41 -4.64 -13.36
C SER A 244 -3.00 -3.95 -12.14
N LEU A 245 -3.18 -2.63 -12.26
CA LEU A 245 -4.02 -1.81 -11.39
C LEU A 245 -5.19 -1.32 -12.24
N VAL A 246 -6.43 -1.63 -11.83
CA VAL A 246 -7.65 -1.17 -12.50
C VAL A 246 -8.43 -0.30 -11.53
N SER A 247 -8.70 0.95 -11.93
CA SER A 247 -9.51 1.90 -11.17
C SER A 247 -10.69 2.37 -12.01
N ASN A 248 -11.88 2.37 -11.42
CA ASN A 248 -13.08 2.99 -12.00
C ASN A 248 -13.20 4.49 -11.65
N GLY A 249 -12.27 5.01 -10.85
CA GLY A 249 -12.13 6.43 -10.50
C GLY A 249 -10.75 7.00 -10.86
N PRO A 250 -10.48 8.27 -10.58
CA PRO A 250 -9.17 8.88 -10.83
C PRO A 250 -8.06 8.21 -10.05
N ILE A 251 -6.84 8.20 -10.61
CA ILE A 251 -5.61 7.82 -9.91
C ILE A 251 -4.80 9.10 -9.70
N THR A 252 -4.64 9.52 -8.45
CA THR A 252 -3.82 10.67 -8.08
C THR A 252 -2.45 10.17 -7.63
N ALA A 253 -1.40 10.49 -8.39
CA ALA A 253 -0.02 10.17 -8.04
C ALA A 253 0.68 11.41 -7.47
N GLY A 254 1.33 11.28 -6.31
CA GLY A 254 2.14 12.34 -5.70
C GLY A 254 3.55 12.48 -6.31
N GLY A 255 3.87 11.69 -7.33
CA GLY A 255 5.13 11.67 -8.06
C GLY A 255 4.91 11.15 -9.49
N ASP A 256 5.99 10.93 -10.24
CA ASP A 256 5.87 10.68 -11.68
C ASP A 256 5.25 9.33 -12.04
N ILE A 257 4.47 9.31 -13.13
CA ILE A 257 3.99 8.09 -13.79
C ILE A 257 5.07 7.62 -14.78
N ARG A 258 5.69 6.47 -14.51
CA ARG A 258 6.73 5.87 -15.35
C ARG A 258 6.28 4.54 -15.95
N SER A 259 6.72 4.28 -17.17
CA SER A 259 6.63 2.97 -17.84
C SER A 259 8.02 2.58 -18.32
N THR A 260 8.43 1.34 -18.05
CA THR A 260 9.77 0.81 -18.38
C THR A 260 9.80 -0.01 -19.67
N GLY A 261 8.63 -0.40 -20.21
CA GLY A 261 8.54 -1.22 -21.44
C GLY A 261 7.19 -1.15 -22.17
N GLY A 262 6.26 -0.31 -21.73
CA GLY A 262 4.94 -0.12 -22.35
C GLY A 262 4.60 1.34 -22.63
N TRP A 263 3.47 1.58 -23.29
CA TRP A 263 2.99 2.92 -23.61
C TRP A 263 2.19 3.52 -22.45
N ILE A 264 2.28 4.84 -22.26
CA ILE A 264 1.26 5.60 -21.52
C ILE A 264 0.11 5.85 -22.50
N VAL A 265 -1.04 5.23 -22.26
CA VAL A 265 -2.20 5.26 -23.16
C VAL A 265 -3.35 6.02 -22.52
N THR A 266 -3.84 7.06 -23.19
CA THR A 266 -5.08 7.75 -22.82
C THR A 266 -6.22 7.40 -23.79
N ARG A 267 -7.46 7.63 -23.37
CA ARG A 267 -8.68 7.29 -24.14
C ARG A 267 -9.72 8.40 -24.01
N SER A 268 -10.79 8.30 -24.81
CA SER A 268 -11.99 9.16 -24.70
C SER A 268 -11.67 10.67 -24.81
N GLY A 269 -10.75 11.04 -25.69
CA GLY A 269 -10.40 12.43 -25.98
C GLY A 269 -9.66 13.18 -24.86
N LYS A 270 -9.14 12.46 -23.86
CA LYS A 270 -8.25 13.01 -22.82
C LYS A 270 -6.80 12.64 -23.10
N GLY A 271 -5.88 13.38 -22.48
CA GLY A 271 -4.44 13.24 -22.65
C GLY A 271 -3.71 13.73 -21.40
N TRP A 272 -2.56 14.36 -21.58
CA TRP A 272 -1.87 15.05 -20.49
C TRP A 272 -2.47 16.44 -20.27
N MET A 273 -2.64 16.86 -19.02
CA MET A 273 -2.97 18.24 -18.67
C MET A 273 -2.25 18.65 -17.38
N ASP A 274 -1.92 19.93 -17.32
CA ASP A 274 -1.49 20.62 -16.10
C ASP A 274 -2.71 21.40 -15.56
N GLU A 275 -3.16 21.04 -14.36
CA GLU A 275 -4.34 21.65 -13.72
C GLU A 275 -4.08 23.10 -13.28
N THR A 276 -2.88 23.39 -12.77
CA THR A 276 -2.51 24.73 -12.25
C THR A 276 -2.43 25.75 -13.39
N HIS A 277 -1.86 25.34 -14.51
CA HIS A 277 -1.64 26.19 -15.67
C HIS A 277 -2.73 26.07 -16.73
N GLY A 278 -3.63 25.08 -16.64
CA GLY A 278 -4.65 24.81 -17.66
C GLY A 278 -4.07 24.54 -19.06
N GLY A 279 -2.86 23.96 -19.12
CA GLY A 279 -2.17 23.54 -20.35
C GLY A 279 -2.27 22.03 -20.54
N GLY A 280 -1.85 21.50 -21.70
CA GLY A 280 -1.96 20.06 -21.94
C GLY A 280 -1.80 19.66 -23.41
N LEU A 281 -1.86 18.35 -23.65
CA LEU A 281 -1.89 17.70 -24.96
C LEU A 281 -3.07 16.73 -24.99
N TYR A 282 -3.95 16.86 -25.99
CA TYR A 282 -5.15 16.01 -26.12
C TYR A 282 -5.56 15.82 -27.59
N MET A 283 -6.54 14.95 -27.84
CA MET A 283 -7.16 14.77 -29.17
C MET A 283 -8.67 14.87 -29.03
N SER A 284 -9.36 15.51 -29.98
CA SER A 284 -10.84 15.53 -30.05
C SER A 284 -11.39 14.92 -31.35
N ASP A 285 -10.51 14.44 -32.22
CA ASP A 285 -10.78 13.64 -33.41
C ASP A 285 -9.64 12.61 -33.58
N ASN A 286 -9.64 11.90 -34.70
CA ASN A 286 -8.67 10.85 -34.99
C ASN A 286 -7.37 11.37 -35.63
N ASP A 287 -7.35 12.64 -36.07
CA ASP A 287 -6.34 13.17 -36.97
C ASP A 287 -5.32 14.09 -36.26
N TRP A 288 -5.75 14.83 -35.22
CA TRP A 288 -4.94 15.93 -34.66
C TRP A 288 -4.70 15.83 -33.15
N LEU A 289 -3.43 15.74 -32.77
CA LEU A 289 -2.96 16.14 -31.45
C LEU A 289 -3.02 17.67 -31.31
N ARG A 290 -3.58 18.13 -30.19
CA ARG A 290 -3.88 19.54 -29.92
C ARG A 290 -3.26 19.99 -28.60
N ILE A 291 -2.86 21.26 -28.54
CA ILE A 291 -2.51 21.90 -27.28
C ILE A 291 -3.81 22.33 -26.58
N LEU A 292 -3.96 21.96 -25.32
CA LEU A 292 -5.15 22.30 -24.53
C LEU A 292 -5.30 23.82 -24.39
N ASN A 293 -6.54 24.31 -24.48
CA ASN A 293 -6.88 25.74 -24.39
C ASN A 293 -6.14 26.65 -25.39
N ASN A 294 -5.75 26.12 -26.56
CA ASN A 294 -5.02 26.82 -27.61
C ASN A 294 -3.73 27.51 -27.13
N LYS A 295 -3.07 26.94 -26.12
CA LYS A 295 -1.78 27.45 -25.63
C LYS A 295 -0.67 27.18 -26.67
N GLY A 296 0.42 27.94 -26.56
CA GLY A 296 1.60 27.75 -27.39
C GLY A 296 2.36 26.46 -27.05
N PHE A 297 3.00 25.86 -28.04
CA PHE A 297 4.01 24.82 -27.85
C PHE A 297 5.40 25.48 -27.89
N TYR A 298 6.09 25.55 -26.75
CA TYR A 298 7.39 26.18 -26.62
C TYR A 298 8.49 25.13 -26.40
N THR A 299 9.57 25.23 -27.16
CA THR A 299 10.76 24.38 -27.03
C THR A 299 11.99 25.17 -27.44
N GLY A 300 13.12 24.91 -26.78
CA GLY A 300 14.44 25.40 -27.22
C GLY A 300 15.12 24.48 -28.25
N GLY A 301 14.48 23.37 -28.62
CA GLY A 301 14.99 22.37 -29.57
C GLY A 301 14.27 22.39 -30.92
N GLU A 302 14.65 21.46 -31.79
CA GLU A 302 14.10 21.33 -33.14
C GLU A 302 12.70 20.66 -33.13
N ILE A 303 11.76 21.20 -33.91
CA ILE A 303 10.47 20.54 -34.19
C ILE A 303 10.56 19.85 -35.56
N ARG A 304 10.64 18.51 -35.55
CA ARG A 304 10.61 17.69 -36.78
C ARG A 304 9.19 17.18 -37.06
N GLY A 305 8.67 17.53 -38.23
CA GLY A 305 7.37 17.06 -38.72
C GLY A 305 7.32 17.09 -40.25
N GLY A 306 6.43 16.30 -40.85
CA GLY A 306 6.38 16.15 -42.31
C GLY A 306 5.95 17.42 -43.07
N LYS A 307 5.14 18.27 -42.44
CA LYS A 307 4.74 19.59 -42.94
C LYS A 307 4.48 20.52 -41.74
N ILE A 308 4.86 21.79 -41.87
CA ILE A 308 4.41 22.87 -40.99
C ILE A 308 3.39 23.70 -41.76
N ARG A 309 2.19 23.85 -41.20
CA ARG A 309 1.15 24.76 -41.68
C ARG A 309 0.79 25.68 -40.52
N SER A 310 0.82 26.99 -40.76
CA SER A 310 0.18 27.98 -39.91
C SER A 310 -1.12 28.42 -40.59
N ASP A 311 -2.16 28.69 -39.80
CA ASP A 311 -3.37 29.37 -40.27
C ASP A 311 -3.25 30.91 -40.14
N GLY A 312 -2.15 31.39 -39.55
CA GLY A 312 -1.71 32.78 -39.58
C GLY A 312 -0.27 32.88 -40.12
N ASP A 313 0.48 33.87 -39.65
CA ASP A 313 1.86 34.07 -40.09
C ASP A 313 2.83 32.99 -39.59
N VAL A 314 3.99 32.91 -40.24
CA VAL A 314 5.17 32.17 -39.77
C VAL A 314 6.29 33.20 -39.59
N SER A 315 6.70 33.44 -38.34
CA SER A 315 7.81 34.32 -38.01
C SER A 315 9.02 33.51 -37.59
N ALA A 316 10.19 33.83 -38.14
CA ALA A 316 11.47 33.26 -37.75
C ALA A 316 12.38 34.38 -37.22
N GLY A 317 12.84 34.26 -35.97
CA GLY A 317 13.86 35.16 -35.42
C GLY A 317 15.28 34.87 -35.93
N GLY A 318 15.44 33.81 -36.73
CA GLY A 318 16.68 33.41 -37.37
C GLY A 318 16.49 33.15 -38.87
N ILE A 319 17.24 32.20 -39.43
CA ILE A 319 17.27 31.93 -40.87
C ILE A 319 16.26 30.83 -41.22
N LEU A 320 15.44 31.04 -42.26
CA LEU A 320 14.64 29.99 -42.89
C LEU A 320 15.51 29.19 -43.88
N THR A 321 15.98 28.02 -43.46
CA THR A 321 16.75 27.11 -44.33
C THR A 321 15.81 26.24 -45.18
N LEU A 322 16.14 26.10 -46.47
CA LEU A 322 15.37 25.32 -47.43
C LEU A 322 16.24 24.20 -47.99
N ASP A 323 16.19 23.02 -47.37
CA ASP A 323 17.12 21.91 -47.65
C ASP A 323 16.96 21.33 -49.06
N LYS A 324 15.75 21.41 -49.63
CA LYS A 324 15.49 20.92 -50.98
C LYS A 324 15.98 21.92 -52.04
N ILE A 325 17.03 21.52 -52.72
CA ILE A 325 17.50 22.14 -53.96
C ILE A 325 16.51 21.86 -55.11
N ASN A 326 16.17 22.89 -55.90
CA ASN A 326 15.47 22.76 -57.17
C ASN A 326 16.22 23.50 -58.29
N VAL A 327 15.79 23.33 -59.53
CA VAL A 327 16.43 23.92 -60.72
C VAL A 327 15.47 24.89 -61.39
N ALA A 328 15.95 26.07 -61.79
CA ALA A 328 15.14 27.04 -62.53
C ALA A 328 14.66 26.49 -63.88
N SER A 329 13.51 26.97 -64.36
CA SER A 329 12.80 26.48 -65.56
C SER A 329 12.39 24.99 -65.52
N THR A 330 12.31 24.39 -64.33
CA THR A 330 11.69 23.07 -64.13
C THR A 330 10.32 23.20 -63.46
N ALA A 331 9.45 22.21 -63.67
CA ALA A 331 8.10 22.21 -63.11
C ALA A 331 8.11 22.19 -61.58
N CYS A 332 7.17 22.93 -60.96
CA CYS A 332 7.09 23.08 -59.51
C CYS A 332 5.64 22.90 -59.01
N PRO A 333 5.45 22.52 -57.72
CA PRO A 333 4.20 21.88 -57.29
C PRO A 333 3.03 22.85 -57.12
N VAL A 334 3.27 24.11 -56.76
CA VAL A 334 2.21 25.12 -56.56
C VAL A 334 2.75 26.53 -56.76
N ASN A 335 2.01 27.34 -57.53
CA ASN A 335 2.34 28.74 -57.78
C ASN A 335 2.48 29.51 -56.45
N GLY A 336 3.54 30.31 -56.33
CA GLY A 336 3.91 31.02 -55.10
C GLY A 336 4.85 30.25 -54.17
N ALA A 337 5.12 28.96 -54.38
CA ALA A 337 6.09 28.21 -53.56
C ALA A 337 7.51 28.79 -53.68
N ILE A 338 8.19 28.91 -52.54
CA ILE A 338 9.58 29.38 -52.45
C ILE A 338 10.52 28.19 -52.25
N SER A 339 11.67 28.19 -52.94
CA SER A 339 12.76 27.23 -52.75
C SER A 339 14.12 27.88 -53.09
N ARG A 340 15.18 27.08 -53.24
CA ARG A 340 16.52 27.56 -53.63
C ARG A 340 17.17 26.66 -54.69
N ASP A 341 18.17 27.19 -55.38
CA ASP A 341 19.10 26.42 -56.20
C ASP A 341 20.37 25.98 -55.42
N THR A 342 21.28 25.28 -56.11
CA THR A 342 22.56 24.80 -55.56
C THR A 342 23.44 25.93 -55.02
N ALA A 343 23.42 27.11 -55.65
CA ALA A 343 24.19 28.28 -55.23
C ALA A 343 23.56 29.01 -54.03
N GLY A 344 22.25 28.81 -53.79
CA GLY A 344 21.50 29.46 -52.71
C GLY A 344 20.57 30.58 -53.18
N ALA A 345 20.47 30.84 -54.49
CA ALA A 345 19.56 31.86 -55.00
C ALA A 345 18.10 31.42 -54.82
N THR A 346 17.25 32.36 -54.40
CA THR A 346 15.84 32.08 -54.14
C THR A 346 15.08 31.85 -55.44
N LEU A 347 14.35 30.74 -55.51
CA LEU A 347 13.47 30.38 -56.61
C LEU A 347 12.01 30.56 -56.18
N SER A 348 11.23 31.33 -56.95
CA SER A 348 9.79 31.42 -56.81
C SER A 348 9.11 30.58 -57.89
N CYS A 349 8.18 29.72 -57.50
CA CYS A 349 7.36 28.95 -58.41
C CYS A 349 6.30 29.86 -59.05
N GLN A 350 6.31 30.02 -60.37
CA GLN A 350 5.48 31.01 -61.08
C GLN A 350 4.75 30.38 -62.28
N ILE A 351 3.58 30.94 -62.64
CA ILE A 351 2.87 30.58 -63.88
C ILE A 351 3.62 31.16 -65.09
N ARG A 352 4.06 30.28 -65.99
CA ARG A 352 4.58 30.62 -67.30
C ARG A 352 3.56 30.29 -68.38
N TYR A 353 3.28 31.26 -69.23
CA TYR A 353 2.48 31.09 -70.44
C TYR A 353 3.41 30.71 -71.60
N LEU A 354 3.12 29.58 -72.27
CA LEU A 354 3.92 29.06 -73.39
C LEU A 354 3.22 29.25 -74.75
N GLY A 355 2.10 29.96 -74.77
CA GLY A 355 1.28 30.23 -75.95
C GLY A 355 -0.18 30.49 -75.55
N VAL A 356 -1.06 30.67 -76.54
CA VAL A 356 -2.50 30.80 -76.30
C VAL A 356 -3.05 29.46 -75.78
N GLY A 357 -3.53 29.45 -74.54
CA GLY A 357 -4.11 28.26 -73.87
C GLY A 357 -3.15 27.44 -73.01
N SER A 358 -1.84 27.45 -73.28
CA SER A 358 -0.86 26.60 -72.58
C SER A 358 -0.22 27.29 -71.36
N LYS A 359 -0.61 26.86 -70.15
CA LYS A 359 -0.02 27.28 -68.88
C LYS A 359 0.83 26.14 -68.27
N GLN A 360 2.01 26.45 -67.76
CA GLN A 360 2.74 25.57 -66.83
C GLN A 360 3.27 26.36 -65.63
N ILE A 361 3.54 25.66 -64.53
CA ILE A 361 3.98 26.22 -63.26
C ILE A 361 5.45 25.80 -63.04
N HIS A 362 6.37 26.76 -63.15
CA HIS A 362 7.82 26.52 -63.23
C HIS A 362 8.61 27.38 -62.23
N TYR A 363 9.73 26.86 -61.72
CA TYR A 363 10.63 27.64 -60.86
C TYR A 363 11.30 28.77 -61.64
N THR A 364 11.19 29.98 -61.14
CA THR A 364 11.84 31.18 -61.69
C THR A 364 12.74 31.77 -60.62
N ALA A 365 14.01 32.05 -60.98
CA ALA A 365 14.94 32.68 -60.07
C ALA A 365 14.51 34.13 -59.79
N LEU A 366 14.42 34.51 -58.53
CA LEU A 366 14.17 35.90 -58.13
C LEU A 366 15.43 36.72 -58.41
N ARG A 367 15.49 37.32 -59.60
CA ARG A 367 16.52 38.31 -59.95
C ARG A 367 16.03 39.70 -59.55
N HIS A 368 16.77 40.38 -58.69
CA HIS A 368 16.53 41.81 -58.46
C HIS A 368 16.82 42.58 -59.75
N ARG A 369 15.79 43.24 -60.29
CA ARG A 369 15.92 44.11 -61.45
C ARG A 369 16.34 45.50 -60.97
N ALA A 370 17.63 45.82 -61.05
CA ALA A 370 18.09 47.19 -60.90
C ALA A 370 17.72 47.97 -62.16
N GLU A 371 16.55 48.62 -62.15
CA GLU A 371 16.19 49.57 -63.21
C GLU A 371 16.94 50.88 -62.98
N CYS A 372 18.09 51.04 -63.64
CA CYS A 372 18.77 52.33 -63.74
C CYS A 372 18.00 53.21 -64.72
N GLU A 373 17.14 54.08 -64.19
CA GLU A 373 16.34 55.00 -64.98
C GLU A 373 17.21 56.17 -65.49
N CYS A 374 17.90 55.96 -66.62
CA CYS A 374 18.59 57.03 -67.34
C CYS A 374 17.56 57.96 -68.00
N ALA A 375 17.18 59.03 -67.30
CA ALA A 375 16.19 60.02 -67.74
C ALA A 375 16.68 60.91 -68.90
N VAL A 376 16.88 60.35 -70.10
CA VAL A 376 17.06 61.10 -71.35
C VAL A 376 16.27 60.46 -72.50
N HIS A 377 15.25 61.19 -72.96
CA HIS A 377 14.50 61.03 -74.23
C HIS A 377 14.55 59.69 -74.99
N ARG A 378 13.51 58.88 -74.76
CA ARG A 378 12.72 58.15 -75.78
C ARG A 378 13.51 57.40 -76.88
N HIS A 379 14.41 56.48 -76.50
CA HIS A 379 14.77 55.35 -77.35
C HIS A 379 14.96 54.06 -76.53
N SER A 380 14.34 52.97 -76.98
CA SER A 380 14.35 51.67 -76.29
C SER A 380 15.73 51.01 -76.38
N CYS A 381 16.42 50.87 -75.24
CA CYS A 381 17.68 50.14 -75.18
C CYS A 381 17.47 48.79 -74.47
N LEU A 382 17.48 47.70 -75.24
CA LEU A 382 17.56 46.34 -74.69
C LEU A 382 19.01 46.06 -74.27
N LEU A 383 19.31 46.24 -72.99
CA LEU A 383 20.58 45.85 -72.39
C LEU A 383 20.38 44.65 -71.46
N GLN A 384 20.92 43.50 -71.88
CA GLN A 384 21.04 42.31 -71.05
C GLN A 384 22.31 42.45 -70.19
N LEU A 385 22.13 42.64 -68.88
CA LEU A 385 23.23 42.71 -67.92
C LEU A 385 23.65 41.29 -67.50
N ASP A 386 24.70 40.77 -68.15
CA ASP A 386 25.47 39.63 -67.62
C ASP A 386 26.50 40.14 -66.60
N THR A 387 26.19 39.97 -65.31
CA THR A 387 27.12 40.26 -64.21
C THR A 387 28.23 39.21 -64.15
N SER A 388 29.34 39.48 -64.85
CA SER A 388 30.59 38.72 -64.74
C SER A 388 31.59 39.47 -63.86
N ILE A 389 31.88 38.92 -62.68
CA ILE A 389 32.85 39.49 -61.73
C ILE A 389 34.27 39.18 -62.24
N PHE A 390 34.98 40.19 -62.75
CA PHE A 390 36.40 40.08 -63.12
C PHE A 390 37.31 40.48 -61.95
N CYS A 391 37.86 39.49 -61.26
CA CYS A 391 38.98 39.69 -60.33
C CYS A 391 40.31 39.66 -61.10
N SER A 392 41.12 40.72 -60.99
CA SER A 392 42.49 40.76 -61.53
C SER A 392 43.48 41.12 -60.42
N SER A 393 44.45 40.25 -60.18
CA SER A 393 45.53 40.51 -59.24
C SER A 393 46.65 41.31 -59.91
N ARG A 394 46.89 42.53 -59.41
CA ARG A 394 48.15 43.26 -59.65
C ARG A 394 48.81 43.60 -58.32
N GLY A 395 49.74 42.73 -57.91
CA GLY A 395 50.91 43.03 -57.09
C GLY A 395 50.72 43.62 -55.68
N ALA A 396 51.22 42.87 -54.70
CA ALA A 396 51.42 43.25 -53.29
C ALA A 396 50.17 43.20 -52.37
N PRO A 397 50.35 42.94 -51.05
CA PRO A 397 49.38 42.14 -50.31
C PRO A 397 48.61 42.93 -49.24
N GLU A 398 47.41 43.42 -49.58
CA GLU A 398 46.31 43.64 -48.64
C GLU A 398 45.02 44.00 -49.41
N GLY A 399 43.97 43.16 -49.28
CA GLY A 399 42.61 43.45 -49.77
C GLY A 399 42.35 43.27 -51.27
N LEU A 400 41.43 42.35 -51.63
CA LEU A 400 40.77 42.35 -52.94
C LEU A 400 39.84 43.57 -53.04
N GLN A 401 40.24 44.59 -53.81
CA GLN A 401 39.34 45.69 -54.16
C GLN A 401 38.42 45.31 -55.33
N CYS A 402 37.23 44.81 -55.01
CA CYS A 402 36.12 44.78 -55.97
C CYS A 402 35.61 46.22 -56.18
N ARG A 403 36.01 46.87 -57.28
CA ARG A 403 35.37 48.10 -57.75
C ARG A 403 34.39 47.80 -58.87
N GLU A 404 33.14 48.19 -58.71
CA GLU A 404 32.22 48.31 -59.84
C GLU A 404 32.78 49.34 -60.83
N ARG A 405 33.02 48.91 -62.06
CA ARG A 405 33.44 49.79 -63.14
C ARG A 405 32.47 49.60 -64.30
N LEU A 406 31.44 50.45 -64.39
CA LEU A 406 30.67 50.58 -65.62
C LEU A 406 31.63 51.04 -66.73
N VAL A 407 31.80 50.19 -67.74
CA VAL A 407 32.53 50.54 -68.97
C VAL A 407 31.50 50.74 -70.07
N CYS A 408 31.08 52.00 -70.26
CA CYS A 408 30.29 52.39 -71.42
C CYS A 408 31.23 52.51 -72.63
N HIS A 409 31.01 51.66 -73.65
CA HIS A 409 31.66 51.82 -74.95
C HIS A 409 30.87 52.83 -75.80
N GLU A 410 31.40 54.04 -75.96
CA GLU A 410 30.87 55.00 -76.95
C GLU A 410 31.38 54.66 -78.36
N TYR A 411 30.45 54.55 -79.33
CA TYR A 411 30.76 54.63 -80.76
C TYR A 411 30.41 56.04 -81.28
N PRO A 412 31.31 56.76 -81.97
CA PRO A 412 31.15 58.19 -82.20
C PRO A 412 30.42 58.53 -83.51
N LEU A 413 29.23 59.14 -83.45
CA LEU A 413 28.66 59.86 -84.60
C LEU A 413 27.96 61.19 -84.23
N ARG A 414 28.74 62.26 -84.44
CA ARG A 414 28.38 63.64 -84.86
C ARG A 414 27.60 64.57 -83.91
N ARG A 415 28.21 65.75 -83.73
CA ARG A 415 27.78 66.95 -83.01
C ARG A 415 26.36 67.41 -83.35
N PHE A 416 25.62 67.81 -82.33
CA PHE A 416 24.90 69.10 -82.33
C PHE A 416 25.18 69.86 -81.03
N SER A 417 25.27 71.18 -81.13
CA SER A 417 25.66 72.08 -80.04
C SER A 417 24.48 72.43 -79.15
N ASN A 418 24.62 72.24 -77.84
CA ASN A 418 24.14 73.20 -76.84
C ASN A 418 25.02 73.13 -75.58
N ARG A 419 25.30 74.31 -75.01
CA ARG A 419 26.22 74.48 -73.88
C ARG A 419 25.43 74.34 -72.58
N ILE A 420 25.80 73.38 -71.72
CA ILE A 420 25.31 73.26 -70.35
C ILE A 420 26.53 73.13 -69.44
N ASP A 421 26.64 74.02 -68.45
CA ASP A 421 27.78 74.06 -67.55
C ASP A 421 27.68 72.98 -66.46
N CYS A 422 28.61 72.03 -66.47
CA CYS A 422 28.71 71.00 -65.43
C CYS A 422 29.48 71.55 -64.22
N PHE A 423 28.77 71.86 -63.13
CA PHE A 423 29.40 72.09 -61.84
C PHE A 423 30.05 70.79 -61.33
N ARG A 424 31.40 70.77 -61.30
CA ARG A 424 32.17 69.77 -60.57
C ARG A 424 32.14 70.07 -59.06
N ASN A 425 32.21 68.99 -58.29
CA ASN A 425 32.47 68.93 -56.84
C ASN A 425 31.30 69.32 -55.91
N MET A 426 30.65 68.29 -55.34
CA MET A 426 30.29 68.27 -53.91
C MET A 426 30.70 66.93 -53.29
N PRO A 427 31.10 66.88 -52.01
CA PRO A 427 31.78 65.73 -51.41
C PRO A 427 30.85 64.64 -50.85
N GLU A 428 31.47 63.51 -50.51
CA GLU A 428 30.87 62.33 -49.88
C GLU A 428 30.32 62.64 -48.48
N SER A 429 28.99 62.78 -48.32
CA SER A 429 28.24 62.50 -47.07
C SER A 429 26.72 62.81 -47.15
N ALA A 430 26.07 62.57 -48.30
CA ALA A 430 24.62 62.79 -48.45
C ALA A 430 23.88 61.45 -48.58
N GLY A 431 23.29 60.98 -47.47
CA GLY A 431 22.53 59.72 -47.45
C GLY A 431 21.21 59.80 -48.25
N CYS A 432 20.87 58.72 -48.95
CA CYS A 432 19.61 58.60 -49.68
C CYS A 432 18.40 58.68 -48.75
N ARG A 433 17.68 59.81 -48.81
CA ARG A 433 16.39 60.00 -48.13
C ARG A 433 15.25 59.82 -49.14
N ALA A 434 14.50 58.73 -49.03
CA ALA A 434 13.28 58.55 -49.82
C ALA A 434 12.19 59.54 -49.34
N LEU A 435 11.79 60.46 -50.21
CA LEU A 435 10.70 61.41 -49.95
C LEU A 435 9.35 60.74 -50.24
N ILE A 436 8.72 60.20 -49.20
CA ILE A 436 7.29 59.83 -49.26
C ILE A 436 6.47 61.09 -48.96
N HIS A 437 5.81 61.63 -49.99
CA HIS A 437 4.79 62.66 -49.80
C HIS A 437 3.49 62.01 -49.30
N ASN A 438 2.97 62.45 -48.15
CA ASN A 438 1.55 62.33 -47.82
C ASN A 438 1.11 63.49 -46.90
N PRO A 439 -0.11 64.06 -47.04
CA PRO A 439 -0.43 65.37 -46.48
C PRO A 439 -1.16 65.35 -45.11
N ALA A 440 -0.55 66.01 -44.12
CA ALA A 440 -1.20 66.75 -43.02
C ALA A 440 -2.04 65.93 -41.96
N PRO A 441 -2.55 66.54 -40.86
CA PRO A 441 -1.73 66.73 -39.66
C PRO A 441 -2.43 66.35 -38.32
N GLY A 442 -1.69 65.95 -37.27
CA GLY A 442 -2.30 65.79 -35.94
C GLY A 442 -1.45 65.25 -34.76
N LYS A 443 -0.75 66.15 -34.05
CA LYS A 443 -0.32 66.09 -32.63
C LYS A 443 0.50 64.88 -32.11
N PHE A 444 1.72 65.18 -31.66
CA PHE A 444 2.62 64.34 -30.86
C PHE A 444 2.13 64.07 -29.42
N LYS A 445 2.61 62.97 -28.82
CA LYS A 445 3.07 62.92 -27.41
C LYS A 445 4.24 61.94 -27.23
N GLN A 446 5.19 62.33 -26.37
CA GLN A 446 6.31 61.55 -25.79
C GLN A 446 5.79 60.23 -25.16
N VAL A 447 6.59 59.19 -24.83
CA VAL A 447 8.02 59.02 -24.44
C VAL A 447 8.51 57.64 -25.02
N THR A 448 9.75 57.13 -24.93
CA THR A 448 10.96 57.41 -24.10
C THR A 448 12.26 57.15 -24.90
N GLU A 449 13.42 57.48 -24.31
CA GLU A 449 14.79 57.23 -24.75
C GLU A 449 15.38 55.95 -24.11
N ILE A 450 16.06 55.08 -24.89
CA ILE A 450 16.98 54.05 -24.38
C ILE A 450 18.19 53.93 -25.34
N VAL A 451 19.40 54.01 -24.78
CA VAL A 451 20.71 53.96 -25.45
C VAL A 451 21.16 52.49 -25.66
N PRO A 452 21.88 52.16 -26.76
CA PRO A 452 22.30 50.78 -27.05
C PRO A 452 23.42 50.25 -26.13
N PRO A 453 23.56 48.91 -25.99
CA PRO A 453 24.74 48.30 -25.37
C PRO A 453 25.87 48.07 -26.39
N ASP A 454 27.09 48.48 -26.02
CA ASP A 454 28.33 47.94 -26.57
C ASP A 454 28.75 46.69 -25.77
N SER A 455 28.78 45.52 -26.42
CA SER A 455 29.75 44.40 -26.22
C SER A 455 29.33 43.16 -27.00
#